data_AF-A0A973PMB3-F1
#
_entry.id   AF-A0A973PMB3-F1
#
_cell.length_a   1.000
_cell.length_b   1.000
_cell.length_c   1.000
_cell.angle_alpha   90.00
_cell.angle_beta   90.00
_cell.angle_gamma   90.00
#
_symmetry.space_group_name_H-M   'P 1'
#
loop_
_entity.id
_entity.type
_entity.pdbx_description
1 polymer ?
#
loop_
_entity_poly.entity_id
_entity_poly.type
_entity_poly.pdbx_seq_one_letter_code
_entity_poly.pdbx_strand_id
1 'polypeptide(L)'
;MREAVQQLKDHDLTCTVAADAVTRKVTVFSDCVERGFTPLRSEIMAAYYVAERDATTEAFDRGLITEGELQQRQTLLARQFLS
;
A
#
# COMPACT_ATOMS: atom_id res chain seq x y z
N MET A 1 4.76 -3.48 18.70
CA MET A 1 3.61 -3.14 17.84
C MET A 1 2.87 -1.88 18.30
N ARG A 2 2.58 -1.73 19.59
CA ARG A 2 1.88 -0.54 20.15
C ARG A 2 2.67 0.77 20.00
N GLU A 3 4.01 0.72 20.12
CA GLU A 3 4.90 1.89 19.92
C GLU A 3 4.98 2.36 18.46
N ALA A 4 5.05 1.44 17.50
CA ALA A 4 5.05 1.79 16.07
C ALA A 4 3.73 2.49 15.67
N VAL A 5 2.61 2.05 16.22
CA VAL A 5 1.30 2.71 16.03
C VAL A 5 1.26 4.09 16.68
N GLN A 6 1.96 4.30 17.79
CA GLN A 6 2.03 5.61 18.45
C GLN A 6 2.92 6.58 17.66
N GLN A 7 4.08 6.12 17.18
CA GLN A 7 4.97 6.91 16.33
C GLN A 7 4.30 7.34 15.01
N LEU A 8 3.47 6.48 14.41
CA LEU A 8 2.67 6.82 13.23
C LEU A 8 1.62 7.91 13.50
N LYS A 9 1.03 7.93 14.70
CA LYS A 9 0.08 8.96 15.13
C LYS A 9 0.76 10.29 15.43
N ASP A 10 1.94 10.24 16.05
CA ASP A 10 2.72 11.43 16.41
C ASP A 10 3.30 12.14 15.17
N HIS A 11 3.48 11.40 14.05
CA HIS A 11 3.98 11.94 12.78
C HIS A 11 2.89 12.52 11.85
N ASP A 12 1.63 12.59 12.29
CA ASP A 12 0.48 13.04 11.48
C ASP A 12 0.53 12.48 10.05
N LEU A 13 0.71 11.16 9.94
CA LEU A 13 0.38 10.43 8.72
C LEU A 13 -1.14 10.32 8.65
N THR A 14 -1.81 11.48 8.62
CA THR A 14 -3.23 11.57 8.34
C THR A 14 -3.39 10.91 6.99
N CYS A 15 -4.11 9.78 6.96
CA CYS A 15 -4.52 9.17 5.71
C CYS A 15 -5.19 10.29 4.89
N THR A 16 -4.49 10.77 3.86
CA THR A 16 -4.93 11.91 3.03
C THR A 16 -6.12 11.53 2.15
N VAL A 17 -6.46 10.24 2.13
CA VAL A 17 -7.62 9.71 1.46
C VAL A 17 -8.84 10.01 2.32
N ALA A 18 -9.66 10.93 1.82
CA ALA A 18 -10.92 11.28 2.45
C ALA A 18 -11.81 10.03 2.63
N ALA A 19 -12.51 9.94 3.78
CA ALA A 19 -13.25 8.75 4.16
C ALA A 19 -14.34 8.37 3.14
N ASP A 20 -14.96 9.36 2.50
CA ASP A 20 -15.90 9.20 1.40
C ASP A 20 -15.27 8.51 0.18
N ALA A 21 -14.01 8.81 -0.13
CA ALA A 21 -13.26 8.15 -1.20
C ALA A 21 -12.99 6.67 -0.87
N VAL A 22 -12.73 6.34 0.39
CA VAL A 22 -12.59 4.95 0.86
C VAL A 22 -13.93 4.23 0.73
N THR A 23 -15.00 4.80 1.27
CA THR A 23 -16.36 4.21 1.20
C THR A 23 -16.77 3.95 -0.24
N ARG A 24 -16.55 4.91 -1.14
CA ARG A 24 -16.87 4.77 -2.57
C ARG A 24 -16.10 3.62 -3.22
N LYS A 25 -14.80 3.47 -2.91
CA LYS A 25 -13.98 2.36 -3.43
C LYS A 25 -14.45 1.01 -2.90
N VAL A 26 -14.84 0.94 -1.62
CA VAL A 26 -15.38 -0.29 -1.02
C VAL A 26 -16.70 -0.68 -1.69
N THR A 27 -17.63 0.27 -1.91
CA THR A 27 -18.90 0.00 -2.60
C THR A 27 -18.66 -0.53 -4.01
N VAL A 28 -17.79 0.11 -4.80
CA VAL A 28 -17.48 -0.36 -6.16
C VAL A 28 -16.90 -1.78 -6.14
N PHE A 29 -16.03 -2.08 -5.18
CA PHE A 29 -15.48 -3.42 -5.02
C PHE A 29 -16.56 -4.45 -4.69
N SER A 30 -17.45 -4.14 -3.74
CA SER A 30 -18.59 -4.98 -3.40
C SER A 30 -19.49 -5.24 -4.61
N ASP A 31 -19.84 -4.20 -5.37
CA ASP A 31 -20.66 -4.31 -6.58
C ASP A 31 -19.98 -5.20 -7.65
N CYS A 32 -18.66 -5.09 -7.81
CA CYS A 32 -17.90 -5.96 -8.71
C CYS A 32 -17.98 -7.43 -8.28
N VAL A 33 -17.76 -7.71 -6.99
CA VAL A 33 -17.84 -9.07 -6.45
C VAL A 33 -19.24 -9.66 -6.61
N GLU A 34 -20.30 -8.90 -6.30
CA GLU A 34 -21.70 -9.33 -6.48
C GLU A 34 -22.03 -9.63 -7.94
N ARG A 35 -21.39 -8.93 -8.88
CA ARG A 35 -21.52 -9.16 -10.33
C ARG A 35 -20.63 -10.28 -10.87
N GLY A 36 -19.97 -11.03 -9.99
CA GLY A 36 -19.09 -12.15 -10.35
C GLY A 36 -17.69 -11.73 -10.80
N PHE A 37 -17.34 -10.45 -10.71
CA PHE A 37 -15.98 -9.96 -10.86
C PHE A 37 -15.26 -10.10 -9.53
N THR A 38 -14.84 -11.31 -9.22
CA THR A 38 -13.88 -11.54 -8.14
C THR A 38 -12.49 -11.27 -8.72
N PRO A 39 -11.80 -10.18 -8.34
CA PRO A 39 -10.46 -9.98 -8.82
C PRO A 39 -9.63 -11.20 -8.45
N LEU A 40 -8.90 -11.72 -9.42
CA LEU A 40 -8.04 -12.86 -9.20
C LEU A 40 -7.05 -12.49 -8.10
N ARG A 41 -6.64 -13.47 -7.31
CA ARG A 41 -5.60 -13.28 -6.31
C ARG A 41 -4.37 -12.60 -6.93
N SER A 42 -4.03 -12.93 -8.17
CA SER A 42 -2.94 -12.28 -8.92
C SER A 42 -3.14 -10.78 -9.12
N GLU A 43 -4.36 -10.33 -9.40
CA GLU A 43 -4.69 -8.91 -9.61
C GLU A 43 -4.62 -8.13 -8.30
N ILE A 44 -5.12 -8.72 -7.21
CA ILE A 44 -5.01 -8.13 -5.87
C ILE A 44 -3.53 -8.00 -5.45
N MET A 45 -2.75 -9.05 -5.67
CA MET A 45 -1.32 -9.06 -5.34
C MET A 45 -0.52 -8.08 -6.21
N ALA A 46 -0.88 -7.93 -7.49
CA ALA A 46 -0.29 -6.93 -8.37
C ALA A 46 -0.58 -5.50 -7.90
N ALA A 47 -1.83 -5.21 -7.52
CA ALA A 47 -2.20 -3.90 -6.97
C ALA A 47 -1.44 -3.60 -5.66
N TYR A 48 -1.30 -4.59 -4.78
CA TYR A 48 -0.52 -4.46 -3.56
C TYR A 48 0.96 -4.21 -3.83
N TYR A 49 1.58 -4.97 -4.74
CA TYR A 49 2.98 -4.79 -5.13
C TYR A 49 3.24 -3.37 -5.64
N VAL A 50 2.35 -2.85 -6.50
CA VAL A 50 2.49 -1.48 -7.05
C VAL A 50 2.36 -0.44 -5.94
N ALA A 51 1.34 -0.57 -5.07
CA ALA A 51 1.12 0.39 -3.99
C ALA A 51 2.32 0.46 -3.01
N GLU A 52 2.87 -0.69 -2.61
CA GLU A 52 4.02 -0.75 -1.72
C GLU A 52 5.31 -0.22 -2.36
N ARG A 53 5.52 -0.53 -3.64
CA ARG A 53 6.65 0.01 -4.41
C ARG A 53 6.57 1.53 -4.47
N ASP A 54 5.42 2.07 -4.83
CA ASP A 54 5.22 3.51 -5.01
C ASP A 54 5.37 4.27 -3.69
N ALA A 55 4.81 3.73 -2.60
CA ALA A 55 4.98 4.29 -1.25
C ALA A 55 6.45 4.28 -0.79
N THR A 56 7.20 3.24 -1.13
CA THR A 56 8.64 3.16 -0.81
C THR A 56 9.45 4.17 -1.62
N THR A 57 9.15 4.34 -2.90
CA THR A 57 9.77 5.36 -3.75
C THR A 57 9.47 6.76 -3.24
N GLU A 58 8.21 7.05 -2.89
CA GLU A 58 7.83 8.35 -2.34
C GLU A 58 8.56 8.65 -1.01
N ALA A 59 8.73 7.66 -0.14
CA ALA A 59 9.49 7.83 1.09
C ALA A 59 10.96 8.17 0.82
N PHE A 60 11.58 7.59 -0.22
CA PHE A 60 12.93 7.94 -0.64
C PHE A 60 13.01 9.35 -1.21
N ASP A 61 12.08 9.71 -2.10
CA ASP A 61 12.02 11.05 -2.72
C ASP A 61 11.84 12.16 -1.67
N ARG A 62 11.15 11.86 -0.56
CA ARG A 62 10.99 12.76 0.59
C ARG A 62 12.18 12.74 1.56
N GLY A 63 13.21 11.94 1.30
CA GLY A 63 14.39 11.81 2.16
C GLY A 63 14.13 11.11 3.50
N LEU A 64 13.04 10.36 3.62
CA LEU A 64 12.65 9.65 4.85
C LEU A 64 13.39 8.31 5.01
N ILE A 65 13.91 7.76 3.91
CA ILE A 65 14.71 6.53 3.90
C ILE A 65 15.95 6.74 3.03
N THR A 66 16.98 5.94 3.29
CA THR A 66 18.22 5.90 2.53
C THR A 66 18.09 5.07 1.25
N GLU A 67 19.03 5.23 0.32
CA GLU A 67 19.10 4.42 -0.90
C GLU A 67 19.25 2.92 -0.60
N GLY A 68 20.02 2.56 0.44
CA GLY A 68 20.17 1.17 0.87
C GLY A 68 18.85 0.56 1.37
N GLU A 69 18.06 1.34 2.11
CA GLU A 69 16.74 0.91 2.59
C GLU A 69 15.72 0.79 1.44
N LEU A 70 15.76 1.68 0.46
CA LEU A 70 14.96 1.58 -0.77
C LEU A 70 15.26 0.27 -1.50
N GLN A 71 16.54 -0.01 -1.78
CA GLN A 71 16.96 -1.22 -2.49
C GLN A 71 16.60 -2.50 -1.72
N GLN A 72 16.78 -2.49 -0.40
CA GLN A 72 16.42 -3.62 0.45
C GLN A 72 14.90 -3.89 0.40
N ARG A 73 14.07 -2.84 0.55
CA ARG A 73 12.61 -2.98 0.52
C ARG A 73 12.11 -3.43 -0.85
N GLN A 74 12.64 -2.87 -1.94
CA GLN A 74 12.30 -3.32 -3.30
C GLN A 74 12.70 -4.78 -3.54
N THR A 75 13.85 -5.22 -3.01
CA THR A 75 14.29 -6.62 -3.10
C THR A 75 13.34 -7.56 -2.35
N LEU A 76 12.91 -7.17 -1.15
CA LEU A 76 11.94 -7.95 -0.36
C LEU A 76 10.58 -8.03 -1.06
N LEU A 77 10.09 -6.91 -1.60
CA LEU A 77 8.87 -6.84 -2.40
C LEU A 77 8.95 -7.75 -3.64
N ALA A 78 10.04 -7.68 -4.40
CA ALA A 78 10.23 -8.55 -5.56
C ALA A 78 10.24 -10.04 -5.17
N ARG A 79 10.92 -10.41 -4.08
CA ARG A 79 10.91 -11.79 -3.57
C ARG A 79 9.53 -12.26 -3.11
N GLN A 80 8.70 -11.37 -2.59
CA GLN A 80 7.39 -11.76 -2.10
C GLN A 80 6.35 -11.96 -3.23
N PHE A 81 6.51 -11.27 -4.36
CA PHE A 81 5.48 -11.18 -5.39
C PHE A 81 5.91 -11.65 -6.79
N LEU A 82 7.20 -11.76 -7.08
CA LEU A 82 7.74 -12.05 -8.42
C LEU A 82 8.65 -13.29 -8.45
N SER A 83 8.86 -13.99 -7.34
CA SER A 83 9.63 -15.25 -7.28
C SER A 83 8.75 -16.48 -7.43
#